data_AF-A0A534NUM2-F1
#
_entry.id   AF-A0A534NUM2-F1
#
_cell.length_a   1.000
_cell.length_b   1.000
_cell.length_c   1.000
_cell.angle_alpha   90.00
_cell.angle_beta   90.00
_cell.angle_gamma   90.00
#
_symmetry.space_group_name_H-M   'P 1'
#
loop_
_entity.id
_entity.type
_entity.pdbx_description
1 polymer ?
#
loop_
_entity_poly.entity_id
_entity_poly.type
_entity_poly.pdbx_seq_one_letter_code
_entity_poly.pdbx_strand_id
1 'polypeptide(L)'
;MRIALTHNLRLTDSEDEAEFDSRETIDALTAALERLGHRIEVSGPASRTAARIEAYSPELIFNTAEGRRGRFREAFYPALFDELGFPYTGSDAWVLAVTLDKSLTKLMLSEHGVISPRGQFIDDIVDLKLDGWRFPLIVKPNFEGSSKGITQDSVCEERGRLRALVEKTLARFPAGVLVEEFIPGKDLTVAFLEKAAPERQGVLTPVEYVIDEAELSKRRYRIYDYDLKSVHHEAVHVRTPAQFAGHILQRAQDMARKAYRALGCRDLGRIDFRIAEDGQVYFIEINALPSLEPGAGIYAAAALEGLHTDGVLAKVIESAALRWGLHDPGKRRNRPPRKTGPLRVGFTFNVKRIKPEIDGRKDEEAEYDPPQTIQAVREAIAAAGHEVIDLEATTELPTVLAATPVDVVFNMAEGIKGRNREAVVPALLELLDIPYSGSDPTALSIALDKAIAKRIVRQHGILTPNFMTLTTGKERLPRDLKFPLIVKPNAEGSSKGVHRTSVVDTEAELREAAREMIAKYDQPALVEDYIAGREFTVGLLGERRPKVLPPMEVVFLAKEAHPVYSFEYKQDWSSKIRYDVPAQLEPGQLKALERAARECFIALGCRDVARVDFRM
;
A
#
# COMPACT_ATOMS: atom_id res chain seq x y z
N MET A 1 -21.67 -0.42 23.44
CA MET A 1 -20.83 -1.42 22.75
C MET A 1 -19.82 -2.00 23.73
N ARG A 2 -19.49 -3.29 23.60
CA ARG A 2 -18.29 -3.90 24.19
C ARG A 2 -17.08 -3.45 23.39
N ILE A 3 -16.17 -2.71 24.02
CA ILE A 3 -14.96 -2.20 23.39
C ILE A 3 -13.75 -2.88 24.02
N ALA A 4 -12.83 -3.39 23.21
CA ALA A 4 -11.52 -3.78 23.71
C ALA A 4 -10.54 -2.61 23.54
N LEU A 5 -9.81 -2.24 24.57
CA LEU A 5 -8.73 -1.25 24.48
C LEU A 5 -7.40 -1.99 24.30
N THR A 6 -6.80 -1.86 23.12
CA THR A 6 -5.46 -2.41 22.84
C THR A 6 -4.43 -1.31 23.00
N HIS A 7 -3.41 -1.52 23.83
CA HIS A 7 -2.35 -0.55 24.09
C HIS A 7 -0.99 -1.20 24.32
N ASN A 8 0.09 -0.43 24.19
CA ASN A 8 1.43 -0.79 24.66
C ASN A 8 1.69 -0.07 25.97
N LEU A 9 1.97 -0.80 27.05
CA LEU A 9 2.34 -0.17 28.33
C LEU A 9 3.85 0.12 28.37
N ARG A 10 4.21 1.38 28.60
CA ARG A 10 5.57 1.80 28.96
C ARG A 10 5.94 1.29 30.36
N LEU A 11 7.01 0.52 30.46
CA LEU A 11 7.50 -0.06 31.72
C LEU A 11 8.77 0.63 32.21
N THR A 12 9.50 1.28 31.30
CA THR A 12 10.78 1.94 31.54
C THR A 12 10.83 3.29 30.82
N ASP A 13 11.68 4.20 31.30
CA ASP A 13 11.97 5.47 30.61
C ASP A 13 13.04 5.33 29.52
N SER A 14 13.22 4.12 28.99
CA SER A 14 14.17 3.88 27.90
C SER A 14 13.64 4.45 26.58
N GLU A 15 14.55 4.90 25.72
CA GLU A 15 14.22 5.39 24.37
C GLU A 15 13.52 4.33 23.50
N ASP A 16 13.69 3.05 23.82
CA ASP A 16 13.01 1.95 23.13
C ASP A 16 11.52 1.85 23.45
N GLU A 17 11.07 2.41 24.58
CA GLU A 17 9.67 2.43 24.99
C GLU A 17 9.06 3.85 24.96
N ALA A 18 9.76 4.83 24.37
CA ALA A 18 9.33 6.23 24.31
C ALA A 18 8.04 6.46 23.49
N GLU A 19 7.66 5.50 22.64
CA GLU A 19 6.42 5.53 21.85
C GLU A 19 5.22 4.88 22.59
N PHE A 20 5.47 4.16 23.70
CA PHE A 20 4.42 3.44 24.42
C PHE A 20 3.66 4.32 25.42
N ASP A 21 2.40 3.99 25.64
CA ASP A 21 1.52 4.71 26.55
C ASP A 21 1.93 4.52 28.01
N SER A 22 1.90 5.60 28.78
CA SER A 22 2.08 5.55 30.22
C SER A 22 0.87 4.90 30.90
N ARG A 23 1.05 4.42 32.14
CA ARG A 23 -0.07 3.92 32.96
C ARG A 23 -1.19 4.97 33.09
N GLU A 24 -0.81 6.21 33.33
CA GLU A 24 -1.75 7.33 33.46
C GLU A 24 -2.57 7.55 32.18
N THR A 25 -1.94 7.49 31.00
CA THR A 25 -2.65 7.58 29.72
C THR A 25 -3.67 6.46 29.55
N ILE A 26 -3.27 5.22 29.83
CA ILE A 26 -4.15 4.04 29.69
C ILE A 26 -5.34 4.14 30.65
N ASP A 27 -5.10 4.55 31.90
CA ASP A 27 -6.14 4.68 32.92
C ASP A 27 -7.10 5.83 32.55
N ALA A 28 -6.58 6.95 32.03
CA ALA A 28 -7.39 8.07 31.55
C ALA A 28 -8.28 7.69 30.36
N LEU A 29 -7.73 6.97 29.38
CA LEU A 29 -8.48 6.45 28.23
C LEU A 29 -9.56 5.46 28.68
N THR A 30 -9.22 4.52 29.56
CA THR A 30 -10.16 3.53 30.10
C THR A 30 -11.32 4.23 30.80
N ALA A 31 -11.03 5.16 31.71
CA ALA A 31 -12.04 5.90 32.45
C ALA A 31 -12.93 6.75 31.52
N ALA A 32 -12.37 7.34 30.47
CA ALA A 32 -13.13 8.11 29.48
C ALA A 32 -14.07 7.23 28.65
N LEU A 33 -13.60 6.07 28.19
CA LEU A 33 -14.42 5.11 27.45
C LEU A 33 -15.55 4.53 28.33
N GLU A 34 -15.30 4.30 29.61
CA GLU A 34 -16.33 3.88 30.59
C GLU A 34 -17.38 4.98 30.83
N ARG A 35 -16.96 6.25 30.96
CA ARG A 35 -17.89 7.40 31.06
C ARG A 35 -18.78 7.54 29.83
N LEU A 36 -18.27 7.19 28.65
CA LEU A 36 -19.05 7.11 27.40
C LEU A 36 -20.01 5.90 27.35
N GLY A 37 -20.03 5.06 28.40
CA GLY A 37 -20.97 3.94 28.53
C GLY A 37 -20.49 2.64 27.85
N HIS A 38 -19.20 2.52 27.54
CA HIS A 38 -18.62 1.31 26.96
C HIS A 38 -18.10 0.36 28.03
N ARG A 39 -18.25 -0.95 27.81
CA ARG A 39 -17.60 -1.97 28.64
C ARG A 39 -16.22 -2.23 28.08
N ILE A 40 -15.19 -2.21 28.92
CA ILE A 40 -13.79 -2.26 28.49
C ILE A 40 -13.10 -3.54 28.98
N GLU A 41 -12.37 -4.19 28.08
CA GLU A 41 -11.30 -5.14 28.45
C GLU A 41 -9.97 -4.67 27.87
N VAL A 42 -8.91 -4.78 28.68
CA VAL A 42 -7.58 -4.28 28.37
C VAL A 42 -6.71 -5.38 27.77
N SER A 43 -6.23 -5.15 26.55
CA SER A 43 -5.36 -6.09 25.86
C SER A 43 -3.94 -6.04 26.44
N GLY A 44 -3.36 -7.20 26.74
CA GLY A 44 -2.00 -7.32 27.26
C GLY A 44 -0.94 -7.41 26.16
N PRO A 45 0.26 -7.98 26.44
CA PRO A 45 1.31 -8.10 25.44
C PRO A 45 0.83 -8.88 24.20
N ALA A 46 1.34 -8.49 23.01
CA ALA A 46 0.97 -9.03 21.70
C ALA A 46 0.81 -10.56 21.66
N SER A 47 1.66 -11.30 22.37
CA SER A 47 1.65 -12.77 22.45
C SER A 47 0.35 -13.37 23.02
N ARG A 48 -0.47 -12.58 23.72
CA ARG A 48 -1.76 -13.00 24.30
C ARG A 48 -2.93 -12.18 23.79
N THR A 49 -2.69 -11.13 23.00
CA THR A 49 -3.74 -10.19 22.57
C THR A 49 -4.79 -10.88 21.71
N ALA A 50 -4.39 -11.69 20.72
CA ALA A 50 -5.33 -12.41 19.84
C ALA A 50 -6.31 -13.28 20.64
N ALA A 51 -5.80 -14.19 21.49
CA ALA A 51 -6.62 -15.08 22.30
C ALA A 51 -7.56 -14.33 23.26
N ARG A 52 -7.13 -13.18 23.80
CA ARG A 52 -7.96 -12.35 24.68
C ARG A 52 -9.08 -11.64 23.91
N ILE A 53 -8.76 -11.07 22.75
CA ILE A 53 -9.76 -10.42 21.88
C ILE A 53 -10.80 -11.45 21.45
N GLU A 54 -10.37 -12.65 21.04
CA GLU A 54 -11.30 -13.73 20.69
C GLU A 54 -12.17 -14.18 21.87
N ALA A 55 -11.59 -14.32 23.07
CA ALA A 55 -12.34 -14.68 24.27
C ALA A 55 -13.33 -13.61 24.72
N TYR A 56 -12.94 -12.33 24.63
CA TYR A 56 -13.78 -11.19 24.99
C TYR A 56 -14.88 -10.92 23.96
N SER A 57 -14.58 -11.15 22.67
CA SER A 57 -15.44 -10.91 21.52
C SER A 57 -16.00 -9.46 21.51
N PRO A 58 -15.13 -8.44 21.37
CA PRO A 58 -15.57 -7.04 21.32
C PRO A 58 -16.40 -6.76 20.07
N GLU A 59 -17.25 -5.73 20.15
CA GLU A 59 -17.95 -5.17 18.99
C GLU A 59 -17.06 -4.19 18.22
N LEU A 60 -16.13 -3.54 18.92
CA LEU A 60 -15.16 -2.61 18.37
C LEU A 60 -13.87 -2.66 19.19
N ILE A 61 -12.71 -2.57 18.55
CA ILE A 61 -11.41 -2.43 19.21
C ILE A 61 -11.00 -0.95 19.14
N PHE A 62 -10.78 -0.34 20.29
CA PHE A 62 -10.13 0.97 20.36
C PHE A 62 -8.62 0.75 20.42
N ASN A 63 -7.91 1.09 19.36
CA ASN A 63 -6.48 0.79 19.23
C ASN A 63 -5.58 2.00 19.51
N THR A 64 -4.68 1.84 20.46
CA THR A 64 -3.45 2.65 20.64
C THR A 64 -2.19 1.78 20.59
N ALA A 65 -2.32 0.49 20.30
CA ALA A 65 -1.20 -0.45 20.27
C ALA A 65 -0.47 -0.47 18.93
N GLU A 66 0.83 -0.72 19.02
CA GLU A 66 1.74 -0.96 17.91
C GLU A 66 2.70 -2.13 18.19
N GLY A 67 3.28 -2.71 17.14
CA GLY A 67 4.34 -3.69 17.24
C GLY A 67 5.61 -3.11 17.90
N ARG A 68 6.54 -3.97 18.30
CA ARG A 68 7.76 -3.53 19.01
C ARG A 68 8.95 -3.21 18.11
N ARG A 69 8.98 -3.72 16.87
CA ARG A 69 10.17 -3.70 16.02
C ARG A 69 9.81 -3.65 14.54
N GLY A 70 10.71 -3.06 13.77
CA GLY A 70 10.65 -3.07 12.30
C GLY A 70 9.83 -1.95 11.69
N ARG A 71 9.89 -1.88 10.36
CA ARG A 71 9.28 -0.81 9.54
C ARG A 71 7.76 -0.88 9.44
N PHE A 72 7.15 -1.97 9.94
CA PHE A 72 5.70 -2.22 9.90
C PHE A 72 5.09 -2.28 11.29
N ARG A 73 5.75 -1.72 12.30
CA ARG A 73 5.34 -1.95 13.69
C ARG A 73 3.96 -1.36 13.98
N GLU A 74 3.67 -0.14 13.54
CA GLU A 74 2.34 0.47 13.71
C GLU A 74 1.24 -0.34 13.00
N ALA A 75 1.56 -0.94 11.85
CA ALA A 75 0.64 -1.75 11.06
C ALA A 75 0.29 -3.11 11.69
N PHE A 76 1.08 -3.60 12.66
CA PHE A 76 0.97 -4.96 13.18
C PHE A 76 -0.41 -5.28 13.78
N TYR A 77 -0.93 -4.37 14.62
CA TYR A 77 -2.20 -4.61 15.33
C TYR A 77 -3.41 -4.49 14.41
N PRO A 78 -3.54 -3.46 13.56
CA PRO A 78 -4.62 -3.41 12.55
C PRO A 78 -4.62 -4.62 11.63
N ALA A 79 -3.46 -5.08 11.15
CA ALA A 79 -3.38 -6.30 10.34
C ALA A 79 -3.86 -7.54 11.12
N LEU A 80 -3.55 -7.62 12.41
CA LEU A 80 -4.07 -8.68 13.28
C LEU A 80 -5.59 -8.58 13.46
N PHE A 81 -6.17 -7.37 13.54
CA PHE A 81 -7.61 -7.20 13.70
C PHE A 81 -8.37 -7.53 12.42
N ASP A 82 -7.82 -7.16 11.26
CA ASP A 82 -8.32 -7.56 9.94
C ASP A 82 -8.34 -9.10 9.83
N GLU A 83 -7.22 -9.77 10.14
CA GLU A 83 -7.12 -11.24 10.17
C GLU A 83 -8.11 -11.90 11.16
N LEU A 84 -8.38 -11.26 12.29
CA LEU A 84 -9.31 -11.79 13.28
C LEU A 84 -10.77 -11.42 12.99
N GLY A 85 -11.05 -10.54 12.02
CA GLY A 85 -12.39 -10.09 11.64
C GLY A 85 -13.05 -9.15 12.66
N PHE A 86 -12.27 -8.39 13.43
CA PHE A 86 -12.81 -7.45 14.42
C PHE A 86 -12.76 -6.00 13.92
N PRO A 87 -13.89 -5.26 13.99
CA PRO A 87 -13.89 -3.81 13.79
C PRO A 87 -12.91 -3.11 14.73
N TYR A 88 -12.16 -2.12 14.24
CA TYR A 88 -11.27 -1.28 15.06
C TYR A 88 -11.32 0.20 14.69
N THR A 89 -10.86 1.06 15.60
CA THR A 89 -10.64 2.50 15.40
C THR A 89 -9.26 2.79 14.81
N GLY A 90 -9.14 3.90 14.08
CA GLY A 90 -7.90 4.36 13.50
C GLY A 90 -7.73 3.90 12.05
N SER A 91 -6.58 4.25 11.47
CA SER A 91 -6.26 3.89 10.09
C SER A 91 -5.87 2.42 9.96
N ASP A 92 -6.02 1.86 8.76
CA ASP A 92 -5.70 0.46 8.48
C ASP A 92 -4.17 0.20 8.46
N ALA A 93 -3.80 -1.08 8.33
CA ALA A 93 -2.41 -1.51 8.31
C ALA A 93 -1.58 -0.87 7.18
N TRP A 94 -2.19 -0.61 6.02
CA TRP A 94 -1.51 0.02 4.90
C TRP A 94 -1.17 1.48 5.22
N VAL A 95 -2.15 2.25 5.69
CA VAL A 95 -1.94 3.65 6.03
C VAL A 95 -0.87 3.77 7.11
N LEU A 96 -0.94 2.97 8.18
CA LEU A 96 0.06 3.02 9.25
C LEU A 96 1.47 2.64 8.77
N ALA A 97 1.59 1.66 7.87
CA ALA A 97 2.88 1.31 7.28
C ALA A 97 3.47 2.46 6.45
N VAL A 98 2.64 3.13 5.64
CA VAL A 98 3.06 4.27 4.81
C VAL A 98 3.42 5.46 5.68
N THR A 99 2.58 5.84 6.65
CA THR A 99 2.79 7.05 7.47
C THR A 99 4.00 6.95 8.38
N LEU A 100 4.38 5.73 8.78
CA LEU A 100 5.62 5.48 9.52
C LEU A 100 6.87 5.71 8.67
N ASP A 101 6.81 5.49 7.36
CA ASP A 101 7.88 5.78 6.41
C ASP A 101 7.83 7.24 5.95
N LYS A 102 8.68 8.08 6.56
CA LYS A 102 8.73 9.52 6.25
C LYS A 102 9.09 9.79 4.79
N SER A 103 10.00 9.00 4.21
CA SER A 103 10.44 9.17 2.83
C SER A 103 9.34 8.83 1.82
N LEU A 104 8.65 7.70 2.02
CA LEU A 104 7.55 7.26 1.17
C LEU A 104 6.36 8.21 1.28
N THR A 105 6.01 8.63 2.50
CA THR A 105 4.96 9.61 2.72
C THR A 105 5.22 10.90 1.95
N LYS A 106 6.43 11.47 2.05
CA LYS A 106 6.77 12.71 1.32
C LYS A 106 6.69 12.54 -0.19
N LEU A 107 7.14 11.38 -0.70
CA LEU A 107 7.05 11.07 -2.13
C LEU A 107 5.58 11.06 -2.59
N MET A 108 4.71 10.34 -1.90
CA MET A 108 3.27 10.26 -2.23
C MET A 108 2.57 11.63 -2.15
N LEU A 109 2.93 12.44 -1.15
CA LEU A 109 2.32 13.74 -0.93
C LEU A 109 2.82 14.82 -1.90
N SER A 110 4.01 14.66 -2.48
CA SER A 110 4.58 15.60 -3.45
C SER A 110 3.72 15.76 -4.71
N GLU A 111 3.12 14.66 -5.20
CA GLU A 111 2.19 14.66 -6.34
C GLU A 111 0.88 15.41 -6.04
N HIS A 112 0.55 15.54 -4.76
CA HIS A 112 -0.63 16.26 -4.26
C HIS A 112 -0.33 17.73 -3.94
N GLY A 113 0.86 18.21 -4.31
CA GLY A 113 1.30 19.59 -4.07
C GLY A 113 1.54 19.91 -2.59
N VAL A 114 1.80 18.89 -1.77
CA VAL A 114 2.26 19.07 -0.39
C VAL A 114 3.78 19.23 -0.42
N ILE A 115 4.24 20.42 -0.08
CA ILE A 115 5.66 20.76 -0.09
C ILE A 115 6.32 20.22 1.18
N SER A 116 7.41 19.48 1.02
CA SER A 116 8.30 19.04 2.11
C SER A 116 9.73 19.51 1.86
N PRO A 117 10.61 19.52 2.87
CA PRO A 117 12.03 19.77 2.65
C PRO A 117 12.59 18.78 1.63
N ARG A 118 13.55 19.23 0.81
CA ARG A 118 14.25 18.34 -0.10
C ARG A 118 15.05 17.34 0.71
N GLY A 119 14.94 16.06 0.37
CA GLY A 119 15.64 15.00 1.09
C GLY A 119 15.96 13.77 0.26
N GLN A 120 16.76 12.89 0.85
CA GLN A 120 17.16 11.61 0.31
C GLN A 120 17.08 10.54 1.41
N PHE A 121 16.36 9.47 1.13
CA PHE A 121 16.38 8.26 1.95
C PHE A 121 17.66 7.47 1.66
N ILE A 122 18.31 7.00 2.73
CA ILE A 122 19.56 6.24 2.69
C ILE A 122 19.37 5.00 3.57
N ASP A 123 19.50 3.82 3.00
CA ASP A 123 19.63 2.55 3.72
C ASP A 123 21.01 1.90 3.53
N ASP A 124 21.74 2.27 2.47
CA ASP A 124 23.17 2.00 2.31
C ASP A 124 23.95 3.31 2.10
N ILE A 125 25.07 3.46 2.81
CA ILE A 125 25.92 4.65 2.73
C ILE A 125 26.48 4.88 1.32
N VAL A 126 26.59 3.84 0.49
CA VAL A 126 27.07 3.99 -0.90
C VAL A 126 26.15 4.85 -1.75
N ASP A 127 24.87 4.95 -1.38
CA ASP A 127 23.87 5.72 -2.13
C ASP A 127 23.85 7.21 -1.74
N LEU A 128 24.60 7.61 -0.69
CA LEU A 128 24.65 9.00 -0.24
C LEU A 128 25.30 9.90 -1.28
N LYS A 129 24.50 10.83 -1.83
CA LYS A 129 25.00 11.90 -2.69
C LYS A 129 25.58 13.00 -1.82
N LEU A 130 26.82 13.41 -2.09
CA LEU A 130 27.49 14.49 -1.35
C LEU A 130 27.36 15.87 -2.03
N ASP A 131 26.98 15.89 -3.31
CA ASP A 131 26.87 17.10 -4.11
C ASP A 131 25.43 17.63 -4.21
N GLY A 132 25.30 18.95 -4.43
CA GLY A 132 24.02 19.59 -4.74
C GLY A 132 23.10 19.89 -3.54
N TRP A 133 23.59 19.71 -2.31
CA TRP A 133 22.89 20.05 -1.07
C TRP A 133 23.04 21.51 -0.65
N ARG A 134 22.01 22.07 -0.02
CA ARG A 134 22.05 23.34 0.71
C ARG A 134 22.16 23.05 2.21
N PHE A 135 23.27 23.46 2.81
CA PHE A 135 23.51 23.29 4.25
C PHE A 135 22.90 24.45 5.04
N PRO A 136 22.45 24.23 6.29
CA PRO A 136 22.55 22.98 7.05
C PRO A 136 21.57 21.88 6.60
N LEU A 137 21.94 20.62 6.86
CA LEU A 137 21.11 19.43 6.65
C LEU A 137 20.73 18.80 7.99
N ILE A 138 19.61 18.09 8.07
CA ILE A 138 19.25 17.25 9.22
C ILE A 138 19.26 15.77 8.81
N VAL A 139 19.90 14.94 9.63
CA VAL A 139 19.93 13.47 9.47
C VAL A 139 19.06 12.87 10.57
N LYS A 140 17.98 12.20 10.19
CA LYS A 140 17.02 11.62 11.14
C LYS A 140 16.65 10.18 10.78
N PRO A 141 16.24 9.34 11.75
CA PRO A 141 15.73 8.01 11.44
C PRO A 141 14.44 8.10 10.61
N ASN A 142 14.32 7.24 9.60
CA ASN A 142 13.17 7.31 8.70
C ASN A 142 11.88 6.78 9.36
N PHE A 143 11.99 5.71 10.16
CA PHE A 143 10.86 4.92 10.68
C PHE A 143 10.57 5.13 12.17
N GLU A 144 11.21 6.09 12.85
CA GLU A 144 11.04 6.30 14.29
C GLU A 144 10.16 7.53 14.57
N GLY A 145 9.24 7.43 15.53
CA GLY A 145 8.44 8.52 16.06
C GLY A 145 9.06 9.16 17.30
N SER A 146 8.29 9.95 18.04
CA SER A 146 8.68 10.58 19.32
C SER A 146 10.05 11.30 19.32
N SER A 147 10.46 11.82 18.17
CA SER A 147 11.80 12.43 17.95
C SER A 147 12.98 11.50 18.28
N LYS A 148 12.77 10.18 18.37
CA LYS A 148 13.80 9.19 18.67
C LYS A 148 14.96 9.31 17.67
N GLY A 149 16.19 9.33 18.19
CA GLY A 149 17.40 9.53 17.40
C GLY A 149 17.62 10.96 16.85
N ILE A 150 16.76 11.93 17.18
CA ILE A 150 16.92 13.34 16.80
C ILE A 150 17.45 14.12 18.00
N THR A 151 18.60 14.79 17.82
CA THR A 151 19.22 15.69 18.79
C THR A 151 19.79 16.92 18.09
N GLN A 152 20.38 17.85 18.86
CA GLN A 152 21.11 19.00 18.30
C GLN A 152 22.23 18.60 17.32
N ASP A 153 22.84 17.43 17.52
CA ASP A 153 23.92 16.89 16.67
C ASP A 153 23.40 16.25 15.37
N SER A 154 22.09 16.03 15.26
CA SER A 154 21.46 15.55 14.03
C SER A 154 21.53 16.57 12.89
N VAL A 155 21.80 17.85 13.21
CA VAL A 155 21.93 18.92 12.21
C VAL A 155 23.40 19.10 11.81
N CYS A 156 23.69 18.83 10.55
CA CYS A 156 25.00 18.91 9.93
C CYS A 156 25.16 20.21 9.15
N GLU A 157 26.16 21.02 9.49
CA GLU A 157 26.45 22.29 8.79
C GLU A 157 27.47 22.15 7.66
N GLU A 158 28.25 21.06 7.67
CA GLU A 158 29.44 20.93 6.84
C GLU A 158 29.43 19.62 6.06
N ARG A 159 29.67 19.72 4.75
CA ARG A 159 29.71 18.57 3.84
C ARG A 159 30.67 17.47 4.31
N GLY A 160 31.84 17.83 4.85
CA GLY A 160 32.84 16.87 5.31
C GLY A 160 32.38 15.97 6.46
N ARG A 161 31.37 16.40 7.24
CA ARG A 161 30.84 15.64 8.38
C ARG A 161 29.59 14.82 8.04
N LEU A 162 28.94 15.07 6.90
CA LEU A 162 27.67 14.45 6.53
C LEU A 162 27.78 12.91 6.47
N ARG A 163 28.79 12.39 5.78
CA ARG A 163 28.97 10.93 5.62
C ARG A 163 29.10 10.22 6.97
N ALA A 164 29.97 10.73 7.84
CA ALA A 164 30.20 10.15 9.16
C ALA A 164 28.94 10.20 10.04
N LEU A 165 28.16 11.27 9.96
CA LEU A 165 26.88 11.38 10.67
C LEU A 165 25.86 10.36 10.14
N VAL A 166 25.74 10.20 8.83
CA VAL A 166 24.86 9.20 8.21
C VAL A 166 25.27 7.78 8.60
N GLU A 167 26.56 7.44 8.54
CA GLU A 167 27.09 6.14 8.97
C GLU A 167 26.78 5.85 10.44
N LYS A 168 27.02 6.83 11.32
CA LYS A 168 26.71 6.72 12.75
C LYS A 168 25.21 6.50 13.00
N THR A 169 24.35 7.23 12.30
CA THR A 169 22.90 7.11 12.47
C THR A 169 22.39 5.79 11.89
N LEU A 170 22.90 5.34 10.74
CA LEU A 170 22.57 4.03 10.15
C LEU A 170 22.99 2.86 11.05
N ALA A 171 24.15 2.96 11.71
CA ALA A 171 24.60 1.91 12.64
C ALA A 171 23.63 1.73 13.81
N ARG A 172 22.97 2.81 14.25
CA ARG A 172 21.95 2.79 15.31
C ARG A 172 20.56 2.46 14.77
N PHE A 173 20.23 2.93 13.57
CA PHE A 173 18.94 2.77 12.91
C PHE A 173 19.11 2.10 11.53
N PRO A 174 19.36 0.78 11.50
CA PRO A 174 19.68 0.05 10.26
C PRO A 174 18.49 -0.08 9.30
N ALA A 175 17.30 0.33 9.74
CA ALA A 175 16.13 0.39 8.87
C ALA A 175 16.24 1.48 7.80
N GLY A 176 17.09 2.49 8.01
CA GLY A 176 17.35 3.58 7.08
C GLY A 176 17.15 4.96 7.72
N VAL A 177 17.83 5.94 7.13
CA VAL A 177 17.84 7.34 7.59
C VAL A 177 17.41 8.27 6.46
N LEU A 178 16.86 9.42 6.84
CA LEU A 178 16.44 10.46 5.93
C LEU A 178 17.35 11.67 6.14
N VAL A 179 18.04 12.07 5.07
CA VAL A 179 18.86 13.29 5.01
C VAL A 179 18.03 14.38 4.34
N GLU A 180 17.78 15.49 5.02
CA GLU A 180 16.95 16.59 4.53
C GLU A 180 17.64 17.94 4.65
N GLU A 181 17.28 18.89 3.80
CA GLU A 181 17.56 20.31 4.03
C GLU A 181 16.91 20.74 5.36
N PHE A 182 17.72 21.28 6.28
CA PHE A 182 17.21 21.77 7.55
C PHE A 182 16.51 23.11 7.31
N ILE A 183 15.25 23.22 7.75
CA ILE A 183 14.46 24.44 7.63
C ILE A 183 14.45 25.19 8.97
N PRO A 184 15.17 26.32 9.09
CA PRO A 184 15.06 27.20 10.26
C PRO A 184 13.63 27.73 10.37
N GLY A 185 13.07 27.71 11.57
CA GLY A 185 11.66 28.05 11.73
C GLY A 185 11.03 27.58 13.02
N LYS A 186 9.71 27.59 13.05
CA LYS A 186 8.88 27.14 14.18
C LYS A 186 8.03 25.94 13.81
N ASP A 187 7.72 25.11 14.79
CA ASP A 187 6.90 23.92 14.60
C ASP A 187 5.41 24.26 14.76
N LEU A 188 4.59 23.77 13.84
CA LEU A 188 3.14 23.91 13.83
C LEU A 188 2.52 22.54 13.64
N THR A 189 1.50 22.22 14.42
CA THR A 189 0.83 20.94 14.36
C THR A 189 -0.64 21.11 14.00
N VAL A 190 -1.11 20.26 13.10
CA VAL A 190 -2.51 20.21 12.68
C VAL A 190 -3.05 18.82 12.96
N ALA A 191 -4.00 18.72 13.88
CA ALA A 191 -4.66 17.47 14.19
C ALA A 191 -5.84 17.21 13.24
N PHE A 192 -6.19 15.93 13.11
CA PHE A 192 -7.34 15.45 12.37
C PHE A 192 -8.21 14.58 13.25
N LEU A 193 -9.51 14.81 13.14
CA LEU A 193 -10.55 14.04 13.78
C LEU A 193 -11.76 14.02 12.83
N GLU A 194 -11.95 12.90 12.13
CA GLU A 194 -12.76 12.78 10.91
C GLU A 194 -14.19 13.33 11.07
N LYS A 195 -14.76 13.21 12.27
CA LYS A 195 -16.15 13.60 12.60
C LYS A 195 -16.30 14.86 13.47
N ALA A 196 -15.23 15.57 13.78
CA ALA A 196 -15.27 16.75 14.66
C ALA A 196 -15.48 18.07 13.93
N ALA A 197 -14.87 18.26 12.75
CA ALA A 197 -14.89 19.53 12.02
C ALA A 197 -15.41 19.32 10.58
N PRO A 198 -16.72 19.07 10.38
CA PRO A 198 -17.26 18.69 9.06
C PRO A 198 -16.99 19.73 7.97
N GLU A 199 -17.10 21.03 8.29
CA GLU A 199 -16.78 22.15 7.39
C GLU A 199 -15.34 22.13 6.87
N ARG A 200 -14.42 21.59 7.71
CA ARG A 200 -12.99 21.43 7.42
C ARG A 200 -12.61 19.98 7.13
N GLN A 201 -13.60 19.11 6.89
CA GLN A 201 -13.40 17.68 6.62
C GLN A 201 -12.51 17.00 7.69
N GLY A 202 -12.77 17.30 8.96
CA GLY A 202 -12.06 16.73 10.10
C GLY A 202 -10.74 17.40 10.46
N VAL A 203 -10.25 18.36 9.66
CA VAL A 203 -9.03 19.12 9.98
C VAL A 203 -9.30 20.14 11.08
N LEU A 204 -8.60 20.00 12.21
CA LEU A 204 -8.78 20.85 13.38
C LEU A 204 -8.02 22.18 13.26
N THR A 205 -8.28 23.08 14.21
CA THR A 205 -7.55 24.34 14.31
C THR A 205 -6.07 24.08 14.65
N PRO A 206 -5.10 24.70 13.94
CA PRO A 206 -3.68 24.47 14.19
C PRO A 206 -3.24 24.93 15.58
N VAL A 207 -2.28 24.21 16.15
CA VAL A 207 -1.65 24.50 17.45
C VAL A 207 -0.13 24.60 17.29
N GLU A 208 0.52 25.38 18.15
CA GLU A 208 1.96 25.62 18.10
C GLU A 208 2.64 24.99 19.33
N TYR A 209 3.72 24.22 19.11
CA TYR A 209 4.60 23.82 20.20
C TYR A 209 5.59 24.96 20.46
N VAL A 210 5.53 25.52 21.67
CA VAL A 210 6.36 26.65 22.08
C VAL A 210 7.37 26.17 23.11
N ILE A 211 8.64 26.34 22.79
CA ILE A 211 9.76 26.04 23.69
C ILE A 211 10.06 27.32 24.49
N ASP A 212 10.20 27.19 25.80
CA ASP A 212 10.53 28.30 26.69
C ASP A 212 11.87 28.94 26.32
N GLU A 213 11.93 30.28 26.34
CA GLU A 213 13.12 31.03 25.91
C GLU A 213 14.38 30.72 26.75
N ALA A 214 14.19 30.42 28.04
CA ALA A 214 15.30 30.03 28.91
C ALA A 214 15.92 28.69 28.46
N GLU A 215 15.10 27.75 28.01
CA GLU A 215 15.59 26.46 27.50
C GLU A 215 16.13 26.59 26.07
N LEU A 216 15.47 27.40 25.24
CA LEU A 216 15.89 27.67 23.88
C LEU A 216 17.28 28.32 23.81
N SER A 217 17.61 29.23 24.74
CA SER A 217 18.91 29.90 24.82
C SER A 217 20.10 28.95 25.02
N LYS A 218 19.86 27.72 25.49
CA LYS A 218 20.87 26.69 25.71
C LYS A 218 21.09 25.80 24.47
N ARG A 219 20.29 25.98 23.43
CA ARG A 219 20.23 25.11 22.26
C ARG A 219 20.76 25.80 21.02
N ARG A 220 21.42 25.04 20.15
CA ARG A 220 21.96 25.55 18.88
C ARG A 220 20.86 25.70 17.83
N TYR A 221 19.90 24.79 17.84
CA TYR A 221 18.79 24.75 16.89
C TYR A 221 17.46 24.67 17.62
N ARG A 222 16.49 25.44 17.14
CA ARG A 222 15.09 25.38 17.56
C ARG A 222 14.43 24.13 16.96
N ILE A 223 14.66 22.98 17.57
CA ILE A 223 14.05 21.70 17.19
C ILE A 223 13.39 21.06 18.40
N TYR A 224 12.20 20.47 18.22
CA TYR A 224 11.55 19.67 19.25
C TYR A 224 12.15 18.25 19.28
N ASP A 225 13.39 18.16 19.77
CA ASP A 225 14.20 16.95 19.79
C ASP A 225 13.83 15.96 20.92
N TYR A 226 14.51 14.82 20.96
CA TYR A 226 14.24 13.76 21.95
C TYR A 226 14.39 14.25 23.40
N ASP A 227 15.37 15.10 23.66
CA ASP A 227 15.69 15.61 25.00
C ASP A 227 14.54 16.50 25.53
N LEU A 228 13.99 17.38 24.69
CA LEU A 228 12.78 18.13 25.04
C LEU A 228 11.54 17.25 25.20
N LYS A 229 11.43 16.11 24.52
CA LYS A 229 10.27 15.22 24.66
C LYS A 229 10.34 14.31 25.89
N SER A 230 11.54 13.99 26.36
CA SER A 230 11.75 12.97 27.39
C SER A 230 12.20 13.54 28.73
N VAL A 231 13.16 14.47 28.72
CA VAL A 231 13.80 14.99 29.95
C VAL A 231 13.25 16.37 30.30
N HIS A 232 13.14 17.26 29.32
CA HIS A 232 12.76 18.66 29.49
C HIS A 232 11.37 18.99 28.93
N HIS A 233 10.44 18.04 29.03
CA HIS A 233 9.07 18.15 28.53
C HIS A 233 8.29 19.32 29.15
N GLU A 234 8.61 19.69 30.39
CA GLU A 234 8.05 20.83 31.10
C GLU A 234 8.36 22.18 30.45
N ALA A 235 9.43 22.25 29.63
CA ALA A 235 9.84 23.47 28.93
C ALA A 235 9.12 23.67 27.59
N VAL A 236 8.19 22.77 27.24
CA VAL A 236 7.41 22.84 25.99
C VAL A 236 5.92 22.93 26.33
N HIS A 237 5.27 23.99 25.84
CA HIS A 237 3.83 24.18 26.03
C HIS A 237 3.10 24.29 24.69
N VAL A 238 1.85 23.82 24.67
CA VAL A 238 0.99 23.90 23.50
C VAL A 238 0.23 25.23 23.52
N ARG A 239 0.50 26.10 22.55
CA ARG A 239 -0.25 27.34 22.36
C ARG A 239 -1.45 27.11 21.46
N THR A 240 -2.63 27.49 21.96
CA THR A 240 -3.92 27.29 21.29
C THR A 240 -4.76 28.58 21.27
N PRO A 241 -5.20 29.07 20.08
CA PRO A 241 -4.75 28.67 18.74
C PRO A 241 -3.29 29.08 18.47
N ALA A 242 -2.69 28.50 17.44
CA ALA A 242 -1.34 28.90 16.98
C ALA A 242 -1.26 30.37 16.57
N GLN A 243 -0.14 31.05 16.86
CA GLN A 243 0.07 32.47 16.55
C GLN A 243 0.89 32.67 15.27
N PHE A 244 0.24 32.51 14.11
CA PHE A 244 0.81 32.82 12.80
C PHE A 244 -0.17 33.67 11.97
N ALA A 245 0.33 34.28 10.89
CA ALA A 245 -0.53 35.00 9.96
C ALA A 245 -1.61 34.06 9.37
N GLY A 246 -2.84 34.55 9.21
CA GLY A 246 -3.98 33.72 8.82
C GLY A 246 -3.78 32.93 7.52
N HIS A 247 -3.05 33.48 6.55
CA HIS A 247 -2.74 32.79 5.29
C HIS A 247 -1.78 31.60 5.48
N ILE A 248 -0.91 31.63 6.50
CA ILE A 248 -0.01 30.51 6.86
C ILE A 248 -0.83 29.38 7.47
N LEU A 249 -1.71 29.71 8.43
CA LEU A 249 -2.60 28.74 9.08
C LEU A 249 -3.51 28.05 8.06
N GLN A 250 -4.12 28.84 7.16
CA GLN A 250 -4.95 28.32 6.07
C GLN A 250 -4.16 27.37 5.16
N ARG A 251 -2.92 27.75 4.78
CA ARG A 251 -2.05 26.90 3.95
C ARG A 251 -1.72 25.58 4.64
N ALA A 252 -1.41 25.61 5.94
CA ALA A 252 -1.15 24.39 6.72
C ALA A 252 -2.38 23.48 6.80
N GLN A 253 -3.57 24.05 7.04
CA GLN A 253 -4.83 23.28 7.03
C GLN A 253 -5.14 22.69 5.66
N ASP A 254 -4.92 23.44 4.58
CA ASP A 254 -5.13 22.95 3.21
C ASP A 254 -4.17 21.81 2.86
N MET A 255 -2.90 21.93 3.26
CA MET A 255 -1.90 20.85 3.11
C MET A 255 -2.29 19.63 3.96
N ALA A 256 -2.72 19.83 5.20
CA ALA A 256 -3.15 18.75 6.09
C ALA A 256 -4.34 17.98 5.49
N ARG A 257 -5.37 18.69 5.03
CA ARG A 257 -6.53 18.11 4.37
C ARG A 257 -6.16 17.27 3.15
N LYS A 258 -5.26 17.80 2.29
CA LYS A 258 -4.76 17.06 1.12
C LYS A 258 -4.01 15.80 1.56
N ALA A 259 -3.16 15.90 2.58
CA ALA A 259 -2.38 14.78 3.07
C ALA A 259 -3.25 13.65 3.65
N TYR A 260 -4.17 13.98 4.58
CA TYR A 260 -5.08 12.98 5.15
C TYR A 260 -5.91 12.27 4.08
N ARG A 261 -6.42 13.03 3.08
CA ARG A 261 -7.19 12.45 1.98
C ARG A 261 -6.35 11.58 1.05
N ALA A 262 -5.15 12.05 0.68
CA ALA A 262 -4.26 11.32 -0.23
C ALA A 262 -3.74 10.02 0.39
N LEU A 263 -3.50 10.01 1.70
CA LEU A 263 -3.02 8.84 2.43
C LEU A 263 -4.16 7.93 2.91
N GLY A 264 -5.40 8.40 2.93
CA GLY A 264 -6.55 7.61 3.38
C GLY A 264 -6.68 7.48 4.89
N CYS A 265 -6.10 8.40 5.66
CA CYS A 265 -6.15 8.37 7.12
C CYS A 265 -7.60 8.40 7.65
N ARG A 266 -7.85 7.61 8.70
CA ARG A 266 -9.18 7.41 9.29
C ARG A 266 -9.21 7.76 10.76
N ASP A 267 -10.37 8.24 11.18
CA ASP A 267 -10.79 8.51 12.55
C ASP A 267 -9.99 9.62 13.25
N LEU A 268 -8.67 9.50 13.34
CA LEU A 268 -7.76 10.47 13.96
C LEU A 268 -6.38 10.49 13.30
N GLY A 269 -5.66 11.59 13.50
CA GLY A 269 -4.26 11.71 13.07
C GLY A 269 -3.64 13.06 13.46
N ARG A 270 -2.34 13.21 13.22
CA ARG A 270 -1.60 14.46 13.48
C ARG A 270 -0.57 14.69 12.38
N ILE A 271 -0.50 15.90 11.84
CA ILE A 271 0.57 16.31 10.94
C ILE A 271 1.39 17.40 11.61
N ASP A 272 2.70 17.24 11.52
CA ASP A 272 3.66 18.22 11.99
C ASP A 272 4.24 18.96 10.78
N PHE A 273 4.23 20.29 10.87
CA PHE A 273 4.72 21.22 9.88
C PHE A 273 5.84 22.08 10.46
N ARG A 274 6.71 22.54 9.57
CA ARG A 274 7.72 23.56 9.86
C ARG A 274 7.36 24.83 9.11
N ILE A 275 7.28 25.94 9.84
CA ILE A 275 7.05 27.27 9.29
C ILE A 275 8.39 27.98 9.21
N ALA A 276 8.88 28.18 7.99
CA ALA A 276 10.13 28.88 7.73
C ALA A 276 10.03 30.37 8.09
N GLU A 277 11.17 31.05 8.22
CA GLU A 277 11.24 32.48 8.55
C GLU A 277 10.54 33.38 7.52
N ASP A 278 10.49 32.94 6.25
CA ASP A 278 9.77 33.61 5.17
C ASP A 278 8.26 33.30 5.14
N GLY A 279 7.78 32.48 6.09
CA GLY A 279 6.39 32.04 6.19
C GLY A 279 6.02 30.84 5.32
N GLN A 280 6.96 30.23 4.59
CA GLN A 280 6.70 29.01 3.83
C GLN A 280 6.41 27.83 4.77
N VAL A 281 5.36 27.07 4.45
CA VAL A 281 4.92 25.89 5.19
C VAL A 281 5.55 24.65 4.56
N TYR A 282 6.21 23.83 5.37
CA TYR A 282 6.81 22.56 4.97
C TYR A 282 6.20 21.40 5.78
N PHE A 283 5.74 20.37 5.09
CA PHE A 283 5.33 19.11 5.70
C PHE A 283 6.55 18.35 6.24
N ILE A 284 6.50 17.98 7.52
CA ILE A 284 7.58 17.25 8.19
C ILE A 284 7.26 15.78 8.29
N GLU A 285 6.15 15.44 8.94
CA GLU A 285 5.69 14.07 9.15
C GLU A 285 4.18 14.03 9.46
N ILE A 286 3.62 12.82 9.37
CA ILE A 286 2.24 12.51 9.75
C ILE A 286 2.26 11.29 10.66
N ASN A 287 1.47 11.36 11.73
CA ASN A 287 1.24 10.27 12.67
C ASN A 287 -0.24 9.90 12.59
N ALA A 288 -0.53 8.75 11.96
CA ALA A 288 -1.89 8.20 11.86
C ALA A 288 -2.28 7.35 13.10
N LEU A 289 -1.33 7.12 14.01
CA LEU A 289 -1.54 6.60 15.36
C LEU A 289 -0.95 7.60 16.39
N PRO A 290 -1.51 8.81 16.53
CA PRO A 290 -0.96 9.82 17.42
C PRO A 290 -1.18 9.46 18.90
N SER A 291 -0.25 9.89 19.78
CA SER A 291 -0.44 9.80 21.24
C SER A 291 -1.71 10.53 21.68
N LEU A 292 -2.44 9.89 22.61
CA LEU A 292 -3.65 10.39 23.23
C LEU A 292 -3.43 10.68 24.73
N GLU A 293 -2.20 11.03 25.12
CA GLU A 293 -1.87 11.43 26.48
C GLU A 293 -2.66 12.67 26.94
N PRO A 294 -3.01 12.78 28.23
CA PRO A 294 -3.63 13.99 28.76
C PRO A 294 -2.79 15.23 28.42
N GLY A 295 -3.44 16.24 27.81
CA GLY A 295 -2.75 17.47 27.37
C GLY A 295 -2.13 17.41 25.97
N ALA A 296 -2.22 16.27 25.26
CA ALA A 296 -1.79 16.17 23.87
C ALA A 296 -2.41 17.26 22.98
N GLY A 297 -1.65 17.71 21.97
CA GLY A 297 -2.06 18.79 21.06
C GLY A 297 -3.39 18.52 20.33
N ILE A 298 -3.78 17.26 20.15
CA ILE A 298 -5.09 16.89 19.58
C ILE A 298 -6.26 17.30 20.48
N TYR A 299 -6.14 17.15 21.81
CA TYR A 299 -7.18 17.60 22.74
C TYR A 299 -7.24 19.12 22.81
N ALA A 300 -6.07 19.78 22.77
CA ALA A 300 -6.00 21.24 22.77
C ALA A 300 -6.63 21.83 21.50
N ALA A 301 -6.38 21.22 20.32
CA ALA A 301 -7.02 21.58 19.06
C ALA A 301 -8.53 21.29 19.08
N ALA A 302 -8.95 20.14 19.61
CA ALA A 302 -10.35 19.74 19.68
C ALA A 302 -11.17 20.61 20.64
N ALA A 303 -10.57 21.12 21.72
CA ALA A 303 -11.22 22.05 22.64
C ALA A 303 -11.66 23.36 21.95
N LEU A 304 -10.90 23.82 20.94
CA LEU A 304 -11.28 24.96 20.10
C LEU A 304 -12.51 24.66 19.22
N GLU A 305 -12.82 23.39 18.99
CA GLU A 305 -14.03 22.92 18.33
C GLU A 305 -15.16 22.57 19.32
N GLY A 306 -14.99 22.89 20.61
CA GLY A 306 -15.96 22.57 21.66
C GLY A 306 -15.95 21.11 22.12
N LEU A 307 -14.90 20.34 21.81
CA LEU A 307 -14.76 18.95 22.23
C LEU A 307 -13.79 18.83 23.41
N HIS A 308 -14.28 18.28 24.51
CA HIS A 308 -13.43 17.81 25.62
C HIS A 308 -12.90 16.39 25.32
N THR A 309 -12.04 15.85 26.19
CA THR A 309 -11.39 14.52 26.04
C THR A 309 -12.38 13.42 25.64
N ASP A 310 -13.47 13.28 26.39
CA ASP A 310 -14.50 12.27 26.12
C ASP A 310 -15.16 12.50 24.75
N GLY A 311 -15.34 13.76 24.34
CA GLY A 311 -15.86 14.13 23.03
C GLY A 311 -14.94 13.72 21.88
N VAL A 312 -13.62 13.80 22.07
CA VAL A 312 -12.63 13.32 21.07
C VAL A 312 -12.76 11.82 20.89
N LEU A 313 -12.75 11.04 21.99
CA LEU A 313 -12.89 9.59 21.91
C LEU A 313 -14.25 9.18 21.32
N ALA A 314 -15.33 9.89 21.68
CA ALA A 314 -16.64 9.67 21.10
C ALA A 314 -16.65 9.88 19.58
N LYS A 315 -15.96 10.92 19.06
CA LYS A 315 -15.84 11.14 17.61
C LYS A 315 -15.02 10.08 16.89
N VAL A 316 -13.97 9.57 17.52
CA VAL A 316 -13.20 8.42 16.99
C VAL A 316 -14.10 7.18 16.90
N ILE A 317 -14.85 6.87 17.95
CA ILE A 317 -15.76 5.72 17.99
C ILE A 317 -16.91 5.89 16.99
N GLU A 318 -17.52 7.08 16.91
CA GLU A 318 -18.59 7.39 15.95
C GLU A 318 -18.11 7.19 14.51
N SER A 319 -16.90 7.66 14.19
CA SER A 319 -16.28 7.49 12.88
C SER A 319 -16.09 6.01 12.53
N ALA A 320 -15.48 5.25 13.44
CA ALA A 320 -15.24 3.81 13.25
C ALA A 320 -16.56 3.02 13.18
N ALA A 321 -17.52 3.29 14.06
CA ALA A 321 -18.81 2.61 14.10
C ALA A 321 -19.60 2.82 12.82
N LEU A 322 -19.62 4.04 12.26
CA LEU A 322 -20.23 4.31 10.98
C LEU A 322 -19.53 3.57 9.84
N ARG A 323 -18.19 3.59 9.81
CA ARG A 323 -17.38 2.93 8.78
C ARG A 323 -17.58 1.41 8.76
N TRP A 324 -17.73 0.80 9.93
CA TRP A 324 -17.99 -0.64 10.08
C TRP A 324 -19.48 -1.01 10.10
N GLY A 325 -20.40 -0.05 9.96
CA GLY A 325 -21.84 -0.32 9.95
C GLY A 325 -22.42 -0.81 11.28
N LEU A 326 -21.84 -0.42 12.42
CA LEU A 326 -22.21 -0.87 13.77
C LEU A 326 -23.53 -0.26 14.32
N HIS A 327 -24.48 0.09 13.44
CA HIS A 327 -25.77 0.70 13.79
C HIS A 327 -27.02 -0.15 13.46
N ASP A 328 -26.87 -1.44 13.16
CA ASP A 328 -27.99 -2.37 13.00
C ASP A 328 -27.84 -3.55 13.99
N PRO A 329 -28.73 -3.71 15.00
CA PRO A 329 -28.56 -4.70 16.05
C PRO A 329 -29.04 -6.07 15.55
N GLY A 330 -28.18 -6.81 14.85
CA GLY A 330 -28.53 -8.17 14.48
C GLY A 330 -27.49 -8.91 13.64
N LYS A 331 -26.38 -9.36 14.24
CA LYS A 331 -25.66 -10.57 13.82
C LYS A 331 -24.60 -10.97 14.86
N ARG A 332 -24.92 -12.00 15.66
CA ARG A 332 -23.91 -12.80 16.36
C ARG A 332 -23.45 -13.91 15.41
N ARG A 333 -22.14 -14.01 15.13
CA ARG A 333 -21.52 -15.23 14.58
C ARG A 333 -20.76 -15.93 15.70
N ASN A 334 -20.99 -17.24 15.84
CA ASN A 334 -20.16 -18.12 16.66
C ASN A 334 -19.00 -18.63 15.81
N ARG A 335 -17.77 -18.63 16.35
CA ARG A 335 -16.60 -19.32 15.79
C ARG A 335 -16.53 -20.77 16.32
N PRO A 336 -16.29 -21.78 15.47
CA PRO A 336 -15.99 -23.15 15.92
C PRO A 336 -14.47 -23.34 16.17
N PRO A 337 -14.06 -24.45 16.84
CA PRO A 337 -12.66 -24.68 17.21
C PRO A 337 -11.80 -25.16 16.03
N ARG A 338 -10.49 -24.91 16.11
CA ARG A 338 -9.45 -25.38 15.16
C ARG A 338 -9.51 -26.91 14.99
N LYS A 339 -9.69 -27.36 13.74
CA LYS A 339 -9.47 -28.75 13.33
C LYS A 339 -8.01 -28.97 12.94
N THR A 340 -7.45 -30.08 13.37
CA THR A 340 -6.29 -30.72 12.76
C THR A 340 -6.79 -31.92 11.96
N GLY A 341 -6.84 -31.78 10.63
CA GLY A 341 -7.35 -32.79 9.69
C GLY A 341 -7.27 -32.27 8.25
N PRO A 342 -7.67 -33.06 7.24
CA PRO A 342 -7.70 -32.63 5.85
C PRO A 342 -8.60 -31.40 5.66
N LEU A 343 -8.12 -30.41 4.90
CA LEU A 343 -8.84 -29.17 4.58
C LEU A 343 -9.94 -29.43 3.54
N ARG A 344 -11.04 -28.68 3.64
CA ARG A 344 -12.05 -28.49 2.62
C ARG A 344 -11.65 -27.31 1.75
N VAL A 345 -11.06 -27.62 0.60
CA VAL A 345 -10.58 -26.63 -0.36
C VAL A 345 -11.73 -26.29 -1.32
N GLY A 346 -12.22 -25.05 -1.24
CA GLY A 346 -13.09 -24.52 -2.28
C GLY A 346 -12.27 -24.27 -3.54
N PHE A 347 -12.60 -24.89 -4.66
CA PHE A 347 -11.91 -24.67 -5.92
C PHE A 347 -12.75 -23.76 -6.80
N THR A 348 -12.33 -22.51 -6.95
CA THR A 348 -13.06 -21.53 -7.77
C THR A 348 -12.50 -21.47 -9.19
N PHE A 349 -13.38 -21.49 -10.19
CA PHE A 349 -13.01 -21.50 -11.61
C PHE A 349 -14.08 -20.84 -12.50
N ASN A 350 -13.68 -20.39 -13.69
CA ASN A 350 -14.58 -20.09 -14.81
C ASN A 350 -14.43 -21.17 -15.88
N VAL A 351 -15.54 -21.67 -16.43
CA VAL A 351 -15.51 -22.72 -17.47
C VAL A 351 -15.66 -22.10 -18.86
N LYS A 352 -14.74 -22.44 -19.78
CA LYS A 352 -14.89 -22.13 -21.21
C LYS A 352 -15.97 -23.02 -21.84
N ARG A 353 -17.07 -22.41 -22.27
CA ARG A 353 -18.25 -23.04 -22.90
C ARG A 353 -18.38 -22.64 -24.38
N ILE A 354 -17.87 -21.47 -24.76
CA ILE A 354 -17.86 -20.93 -26.13
C ILE A 354 -16.47 -21.11 -26.73
N LYS A 355 -16.40 -21.73 -27.92
CA LYS A 355 -15.17 -21.71 -28.73
C LYS A 355 -15.05 -20.37 -29.44
N PRO A 356 -13.97 -19.59 -29.24
CA PRO A 356 -13.82 -18.32 -29.92
C PRO A 356 -13.64 -18.55 -31.43
N GLU A 357 -14.26 -17.72 -32.26
CA GLU A 357 -14.06 -17.73 -33.71
C GLU A 357 -12.68 -17.17 -34.07
N ILE A 358 -12.05 -17.69 -35.13
CA ILE A 358 -10.67 -17.34 -35.55
C ILE A 358 -10.52 -15.85 -35.87
N ASP A 359 -11.62 -15.17 -36.23
CA ASP A 359 -11.65 -13.73 -36.55
C ASP A 359 -11.78 -12.81 -35.32
N GLY A 360 -11.82 -13.36 -34.09
CA GLY A 360 -11.86 -12.59 -32.85
C GLY A 360 -13.19 -11.87 -32.57
N ARG A 361 -14.29 -12.24 -33.25
CA ARG A 361 -15.63 -11.67 -33.04
C ARG A 361 -16.35 -12.20 -31.80
N LYS A 362 -15.85 -13.27 -31.17
CA LYS A 362 -16.37 -13.85 -29.91
C LYS A 362 -15.21 -14.28 -28.99
N ASP A 363 -14.41 -13.33 -28.54
CA ASP A 363 -13.27 -13.55 -27.61
C ASP A 363 -13.65 -13.41 -26.12
N GLU A 364 -14.95 -13.39 -25.82
CA GLU A 364 -15.51 -13.12 -24.49
C GLU A 364 -15.02 -14.11 -23.41
N GLU A 365 -14.91 -15.39 -23.76
CA GLU A 365 -14.44 -16.45 -22.85
C GLU A 365 -12.99 -16.86 -23.12
N ALA A 366 -12.21 -16.06 -23.87
CA ALA A 366 -10.83 -16.39 -24.25
C ALA A 366 -9.96 -16.77 -23.04
N GLU A 367 -10.21 -16.16 -21.89
CA GLU A 367 -9.45 -16.26 -20.65
C GLU A 367 -9.86 -17.42 -19.76
N TYR A 368 -11.03 -18.03 -20.00
CA TYR A 368 -11.53 -19.16 -19.21
C TYR A 368 -10.83 -20.47 -19.56
N ASP A 369 -10.77 -21.37 -18.57
CA ASP A 369 -10.09 -22.65 -18.67
C ASP A 369 -10.98 -23.74 -19.28
N PRO A 370 -10.39 -24.67 -20.06
CA PRO A 370 -11.12 -25.82 -20.57
C PRO A 370 -11.40 -26.83 -19.43
N PRO A 371 -12.49 -27.62 -19.53
CA PRO A 371 -12.87 -28.58 -18.48
C PRO A 371 -11.76 -29.56 -18.09
N GLN A 372 -10.88 -29.92 -19.03
CA GLN A 372 -9.74 -30.82 -18.77
C GLN A 372 -8.71 -30.18 -17.80
N THR A 373 -8.43 -28.89 -17.94
CA THR A 373 -7.51 -28.16 -17.03
C THR A 373 -8.11 -28.06 -15.64
N ILE A 374 -9.40 -27.70 -15.55
CA ILE A 374 -10.14 -27.60 -14.29
C ILE A 374 -10.11 -28.95 -13.55
N GLN A 375 -10.39 -30.05 -14.25
CA GLN A 375 -10.34 -31.38 -13.69
C GLN A 375 -8.93 -31.78 -13.21
N ALA A 376 -7.88 -31.45 -13.98
CA ALA A 376 -6.50 -31.76 -13.61
C ALA A 376 -6.07 -31.03 -12.32
N VAL A 377 -6.44 -29.75 -12.17
CA VAL A 377 -6.16 -28.97 -10.95
C VAL A 377 -6.95 -29.54 -9.76
N ARG A 378 -8.24 -29.84 -9.96
CA ARG A 378 -9.10 -30.47 -8.95
C ARG A 378 -8.51 -31.79 -8.44
N GLU A 379 -8.07 -32.66 -9.34
CA GLU A 379 -7.44 -33.93 -9.00
C GLU A 379 -6.10 -33.76 -8.28
N ALA A 380 -5.30 -32.76 -8.66
CA ALA A 380 -4.04 -32.45 -7.98
C ALA A 380 -4.26 -32.00 -6.52
N ILE A 381 -5.26 -31.15 -6.27
CA ILE A 381 -5.64 -30.73 -4.91
C ILE A 381 -6.13 -31.94 -4.10
N ALA A 382 -6.97 -32.80 -4.71
CA ALA A 382 -7.46 -34.01 -4.05
C ALA A 382 -6.33 -35.00 -3.73
N ALA A 383 -5.37 -35.19 -4.65
CA ALA A 383 -4.21 -36.07 -4.47
C ALA A 383 -3.28 -35.60 -3.34
N ALA A 384 -3.31 -34.30 -2.99
CA ALA A 384 -2.61 -33.75 -1.82
C ALA A 384 -3.29 -34.11 -0.48
N GLY A 385 -4.42 -34.84 -0.50
CA GLY A 385 -5.12 -35.31 0.69
C GLY A 385 -6.20 -34.35 1.20
N HIS A 386 -6.71 -33.46 0.35
CA HIS A 386 -7.75 -32.48 0.69
C HIS A 386 -9.11 -32.86 0.09
N GLU A 387 -10.18 -32.44 0.74
CA GLU A 387 -11.52 -32.48 0.17
C GLU A 387 -11.69 -31.29 -0.77
N VAL A 388 -12.16 -31.50 -1.99
CA VAL A 388 -12.30 -30.43 -2.99
C VAL A 388 -13.78 -30.15 -3.24
N ILE A 389 -14.17 -28.88 -3.09
CA ILE A 389 -15.54 -28.39 -3.30
C ILE A 389 -15.51 -27.46 -4.51
N ASP A 390 -16.15 -27.86 -5.60
CA ASP A 390 -16.17 -27.10 -6.85
C ASP A 390 -17.09 -25.87 -6.73
N LEU A 391 -16.56 -24.68 -7.06
CA LEU A 391 -17.21 -23.38 -6.90
C LEU A 391 -17.11 -22.56 -8.20
N GLU A 392 -17.99 -22.80 -9.15
CA GLU A 392 -17.99 -22.05 -10.41
C GLU A 392 -18.32 -20.56 -10.17
N ALA A 393 -17.49 -19.67 -10.73
CA ALA A 393 -17.61 -18.23 -10.57
C ALA A 393 -18.72 -17.62 -11.45
N THR A 394 -19.95 -17.88 -11.03
CA THR A 394 -21.18 -17.31 -11.60
C THR A 394 -21.66 -16.12 -10.75
N THR A 395 -22.76 -15.48 -11.16
CA THR A 395 -23.41 -14.41 -10.37
C THR A 395 -23.88 -14.88 -8.99
N GLU A 396 -24.09 -16.19 -8.81
CA GLU A 396 -24.50 -16.81 -7.55
C GLU A 396 -23.33 -17.12 -6.61
N LEU A 397 -22.08 -16.97 -7.07
CA LEU A 397 -20.89 -17.28 -6.29
C LEU A 397 -20.89 -16.63 -4.89
N PRO A 398 -21.29 -15.35 -4.69
CA PRO A 398 -21.37 -14.76 -3.36
C PRO A 398 -22.30 -15.52 -2.40
N THR A 399 -23.47 -15.94 -2.88
CA THR A 399 -24.45 -16.69 -2.10
C THR A 399 -23.97 -18.11 -1.82
N VAL A 400 -23.38 -18.77 -2.82
CA VAL A 400 -22.83 -20.12 -2.68
C VAL A 400 -21.64 -20.13 -1.71
N LEU A 401 -20.69 -19.19 -1.84
CA LEU A 401 -19.56 -19.06 -0.91
C LEU A 401 -20.03 -18.80 0.52
N ALA A 402 -21.03 -17.92 0.71
CA ALA A 402 -21.56 -17.64 2.04
C ALA A 402 -22.26 -18.84 2.70
N ALA A 403 -22.85 -19.74 1.89
CA ALA A 403 -23.55 -20.93 2.35
C ALA A 403 -22.67 -22.18 2.44
N THR A 404 -21.51 -22.18 1.79
CA THR A 404 -20.65 -23.37 1.63
C THR A 404 -19.43 -23.26 2.54
N PRO A 405 -19.33 -24.12 3.57
CA PRO A 405 -18.22 -24.02 4.51
C PRO A 405 -16.94 -24.60 3.90
N VAL A 406 -16.03 -23.72 3.50
CA VAL A 406 -14.67 -24.01 3.00
C VAL A 406 -13.62 -23.57 4.01
N ASP A 407 -12.48 -24.22 4.05
CA ASP A 407 -11.37 -23.90 4.94
C ASP A 407 -10.32 -23.00 4.25
N VAL A 408 -10.19 -23.11 2.93
CA VAL A 408 -9.37 -22.26 2.05
C VAL A 408 -9.94 -22.36 0.63
N VAL A 409 -9.75 -21.35 -0.20
CA VAL A 409 -10.11 -21.38 -1.62
C VAL A 409 -8.87 -21.42 -2.50
N PHE A 410 -8.75 -22.45 -3.33
CA PHE A 410 -7.82 -22.43 -4.44
C PHE A 410 -8.46 -21.62 -5.58
N ASN A 411 -7.99 -20.38 -5.79
CA ASN A 411 -8.58 -19.48 -6.78
C ASN A 411 -7.94 -19.62 -8.16
N MET A 412 -8.77 -19.96 -9.13
CA MET A 412 -8.48 -19.89 -10.57
C MET A 412 -9.59 -19.12 -11.31
N ALA A 413 -10.44 -18.41 -10.57
CA ALA A 413 -11.54 -17.65 -11.13
C ALA A 413 -11.23 -16.15 -11.20
N GLU A 414 -11.84 -15.51 -12.19
CA GLU A 414 -11.94 -14.07 -12.38
C GLU A 414 -13.41 -13.62 -12.42
N GLY A 415 -13.62 -12.33 -12.21
CA GLY A 415 -14.91 -11.67 -12.39
C GLY A 415 -15.34 -11.61 -13.85
N ILE A 416 -16.63 -11.31 -14.07
CA ILE A 416 -17.24 -11.35 -15.40
C ILE A 416 -16.77 -10.18 -16.29
N LYS A 417 -16.63 -8.97 -15.72
CA LYS A 417 -16.31 -7.73 -16.44
C LYS A 417 -15.51 -6.77 -15.58
N GLY A 418 -14.91 -5.77 -16.22
CA GLY A 418 -14.27 -4.63 -15.56
C GLY A 418 -12.75 -4.71 -15.58
N ARG A 419 -12.10 -3.55 -15.37
CA ARG A 419 -10.64 -3.39 -15.45
C ARG A 419 -9.86 -4.12 -14.36
N ASN A 420 -10.54 -4.63 -13.33
CA ASN A 420 -9.99 -5.32 -12.18
C ASN A 420 -10.66 -6.69 -11.97
N ARG A 421 -11.15 -7.31 -13.06
CA ARG A 421 -11.95 -8.54 -12.97
C ARG A 421 -11.22 -9.68 -12.24
N GLU A 422 -9.92 -9.85 -12.44
CA GLU A 422 -9.12 -10.88 -11.76
C GLU A 422 -9.15 -10.72 -10.22
N ALA A 423 -9.36 -9.50 -9.73
CA ALA A 423 -9.43 -9.20 -8.30
C ALA A 423 -10.81 -9.46 -7.67
N VAL A 424 -11.87 -9.67 -8.46
CA VAL A 424 -13.26 -9.74 -7.96
C VAL A 424 -13.48 -10.94 -7.03
N VAL A 425 -12.98 -12.12 -7.41
CA VAL A 425 -13.14 -13.33 -6.59
C VAL A 425 -12.29 -13.25 -5.32
N PRO A 426 -11.00 -12.92 -5.37
CA PRO A 426 -10.21 -12.64 -4.17
C PRO A 426 -10.82 -11.58 -3.25
N ALA A 427 -11.34 -10.47 -3.79
CA ALA A 427 -11.99 -9.43 -2.99
C ALA A 427 -13.26 -9.93 -2.29
N LEU A 428 -14.01 -10.81 -2.94
CA LEU A 428 -15.18 -11.47 -2.34
C LEU A 428 -14.76 -12.47 -1.25
N LEU A 429 -13.65 -13.17 -1.42
CA LEU A 429 -13.10 -14.10 -0.42
C LEU A 429 -12.58 -13.34 0.81
N GLU A 430 -11.91 -12.19 0.61
CA GLU A 430 -11.52 -11.28 1.70
C GLU A 430 -12.76 -10.73 2.42
N LEU A 431 -13.80 -10.32 1.69
CA LEU A 431 -15.06 -9.86 2.27
C LEU A 431 -15.74 -10.94 3.13
N LEU A 432 -15.62 -12.21 2.73
CA LEU A 432 -16.24 -13.35 3.40
C LEU A 432 -15.35 -14.00 4.47
N ASP A 433 -14.12 -13.51 4.67
CA ASP A 433 -13.11 -14.08 5.58
C ASP A 433 -12.75 -15.53 5.21
N ILE A 434 -12.51 -15.77 3.91
CA ILE A 434 -12.12 -17.07 3.38
C ILE A 434 -10.67 -16.95 2.86
N PRO A 435 -9.70 -17.66 3.48
CA PRO A 435 -8.32 -17.70 2.99
C PRO A 435 -8.27 -18.21 1.54
N TYR A 436 -7.34 -17.75 0.72
CA TYR A 436 -7.25 -18.18 -0.67
C TYR A 436 -5.82 -18.24 -1.20
N SER A 437 -5.61 -19.01 -2.27
CA SER A 437 -4.34 -19.09 -2.99
C SER A 437 -4.22 -17.98 -4.03
N GLY A 438 -2.99 -17.52 -4.27
CA GLY A 438 -2.68 -16.54 -5.31
C GLY A 438 -2.47 -15.13 -4.75
N SER A 439 -2.23 -14.20 -5.66
CA SER A 439 -2.00 -12.79 -5.34
C SER A 439 -3.27 -12.12 -4.81
N ASP A 440 -3.10 -11.10 -3.98
CA ASP A 440 -4.21 -10.31 -3.42
C ASP A 440 -4.91 -9.43 -4.49
N PRO A 441 -6.12 -8.88 -4.20
CA PRO A 441 -6.86 -8.04 -5.14
C PRO A 441 -6.04 -6.86 -5.68
N THR A 442 -5.11 -6.32 -4.89
CA THR A 442 -4.29 -5.18 -5.28
C THR A 442 -3.27 -5.60 -6.33
N ALA A 443 -2.50 -6.65 -6.04
CA ALA A 443 -1.52 -7.21 -6.96
C ALA A 443 -2.18 -7.65 -8.28
N LEU A 444 -3.34 -8.31 -8.23
CA LEU A 444 -4.09 -8.72 -9.44
C LEU A 444 -4.62 -7.52 -10.23
N SER A 445 -5.18 -6.51 -9.55
CA SER A 445 -5.65 -5.29 -10.22
C SER A 445 -4.53 -4.53 -10.92
N ILE A 446 -3.36 -4.45 -10.27
CA ILE A 446 -2.17 -3.80 -10.83
C ILE A 446 -1.64 -4.61 -12.01
N ALA A 447 -1.48 -5.92 -11.85
CA ALA A 447 -0.90 -6.79 -12.87
C ALA A 447 -1.74 -6.82 -14.16
N LEU A 448 -3.07 -6.77 -14.03
CA LEU A 448 -3.98 -6.71 -15.16
C LEU A 448 -3.91 -5.37 -15.92
N ASP A 449 -3.74 -4.25 -15.22
CA ASP A 449 -3.55 -2.93 -15.83
C ASP A 449 -2.09 -2.76 -16.30
N LYS A 450 -1.85 -3.05 -17.58
CA LYS A 450 -0.50 -3.02 -18.16
C LYS A 450 0.20 -1.68 -18.01
N ALA A 451 -0.52 -0.56 -18.14
CA ALA A 451 0.08 0.76 -17.99
C ALA A 451 0.56 1.00 -16.55
N ILE A 452 -0.24 0.63 -15.54
CA ILE A 452 0.14 0.76 -14.13
C ILE A 452 1.28 -0.19 -13.77
N ALA A 453 1.15 -1.49 -14.11
CA ALA A 453 2.19 -2.47 -13.87
C ALA A 453 3.55 -2.02 -14.44
N LYS A 454 3.55 -1.50 -15.68
CA LYS A 454 4.75 -0.98 -16.34
C LYS A 454 5.40 0.19 -15.61
N ARG A 455 4.61 1.10 -15.04
CA ARG A 455 5.15 2.23 -14.25
C ARG A 455 5.88 1.72 -13.00
N ILE A 456 5.28 0.77 -12.31
CA ILE A 456 5.84 0.19 -11.08
C ILE A 456 7.14 -0.56 -11.39
N VAL A 457 7.13 -1.48 -12.37
CA VAL A 457 8.36 -2.23 -12.70
C VAL A 457 9.48 -1.32 -13.22
N ARG A 458 9.15 -0.26 -13.97
CA ARG A 458 10.14 0.73 -14.43
C ARG A 458 10.78 1.51 -13.28
N GLN A 459 10.00 1.85 -12.24
CA GLN A 459 10.52 2.49 -11.03
C GLN A 459 11.51 1.59 -10.28
N HIS A 460 11.32 0.27 -10.34
CA HIS A 460 12.27 -0.73 -9.82
C HIS A 460 13.48 -1.00 -10.73
N GLY A 461 13.67 -0.18 -11.78
CA GLY A 461 14.81 -0.30 -12.70
C GLY A 461 14.67 -1.42 -13.72
N ILE A 462 13.49 -2.05 -13.82
CA ILE A 462 13.23 -3.13 -14.77
C ILE A 462 12.84 -2.51 -16.11
N LEU A 463 13.46 -2.98 -17.19
CA LEU A 463 13.21 -2.44 -18.52
C LEU A 463 11.80 -2.80 -19.00
N THR A 464 11.09 -1.79 -19.48
CA THR A 464 9.83 -1.94 -20.20
C THR A 464 9.84 -1.00 -21.41
N PRO A 465 9.24 -1.36 -22.56
CA PRO A 465 9.15 -0.47 -23.73
C PRO A 465 8.55 0.88 -23.35
N ASN A 466 8.96 1.98 -24.00
CA ASN A 466 8.26 3.26 -23.78
C ASN A 466 6.81 3.10 -24.22
N PHE A 467 5.91 3.75 -23.51
CA PHE A 467 4.49 3.57 -23.73
C PHE A 467 3.68 4.81 -23.37
N MET A 468 2.49 4.91 -23.97
CA MET A 468 1.44 5.82 -23.51
C MET A 468 0.07 5.14 -23.62
N THR A 469 -0.90 5.63 -22.88
CA THR A 469 -2.30 5.26 -23.03
C THR A 469 -3.06 6.32 -23.83
N LEU A 470 -3.79 5.89 -24.85
CA LEU A 470 -4.69 6.73 -25.64
C LEU A 470 -6.13 6.47 -25.17
N THR A 471 -6.80 7.51 -24.69
CA THR A 471 -8.19 7.40 -24.19
C THR A 471 -9.19 7.76 -25.29
N THR A 472 -8.83 8.73 -26.13
CA THR A 472 -9.64 9.23 -27.24
C THR A 472 -9.06 8.89 -28.60
N GLY A 473 -7.81 8.41 -28.63
CA GLY A 473 -7.05 8.19 -29.85
C GLY A 473 -6.49 9.49 -30.46
N LYS A 474 -6.73 10.67 -29.86
CA LYS A 474 -6.31 11.99 -30.39
C LYS A 474 -5.19 12.65 -29.59
N GLU A 475 -4.74 12.02 -28.51
CA GLU A 475 -3.70 12.55 -27.64
C GLU A 475 -2.39 12.75 -28.41
N ARG A 476 -1.63 13.79 -28.07
CA ARG A 476 -0.36 14.09 -28.73
C ARG A 476 0.68 13.03 -28.37
N LEU A 477 1.31 12.43 -29.38
CA LEU A 477 2.37 11.45 -29.17
C LEU A 477 3.64 12.14 -28.63
N PRO A 478 4.26 11.58 -27.59
CA PRO A 478 5.56 12.04 -27.12
C PRO A 478 6.66 11.64 -28.14
N ARG A 479 7.76 12.40 -28.17
CA ARG A 479 8.82 12.28 -29.19
C ARG A 479 9.67 11.03 -29.07
N ASP A 480 9.63 10.38 -27.91
CA ASP A 480 10.39 9.20 -27.54
C ASP A 480 9.74 7.89 -28.03
N LEU A 481 8.46 7.89 -28.36
CA LEU A 481 7.79 6.76 -29.04
C LEU A 481 8.23 6.69 -30.50
N LYS A 482 8.74 5.52 -30.92
CA LYS A 482 9.28 5.32 -32.26
C LYS A 482 8.58 4.16 -32.97
N PHE A 483 8.19 4.39 -34.22
CA PHE A 483 7.62 3.34 -35.06
C PHE A 483 8.68 2.27 -35.42
N PRO A 484 8.30 0.98 -35.53
CA PRO A 484 6.94 0.46 -35.36
C PRO A 484 6.45 0.48 -33.90
N LEU A 485 5.15 0.72 -33.72
CA LEU A 485 4.47 0.70 -32.42
C LEU A 485 3.47 -0.47 -32.36
N ILE A 486 3.19 -0.99 -31.17
CA ILE A 486 2.12 -1.97 -30.97
C ILE A 486 0.97 -1.37 -30.15
N VAL A 487 -0.27 -1.60 -30.62
CA VAL A 487 -1.52 -1.16 -29.99
C VAL A 487 -2.24 -2.37 -29.41
N LYS A 488 -2.53 -2.31 -28.11
CA LYS A 488 -3.21 -3.41 -27.39
C LYS A 488 -4.17 -2.87 -26.33
N PRO A 489 -5.16 -3.66 -25.89
CA PRO A 489 -6.02 -3.24 -24.81
C PRO A 489 -5.25 -3.20 -23.48
N ASN A 490 -5.53 -2.19 -22.65
CA ASN A 490 -4.77 -1.95 -21.44
C ASN A 490 -5.00 -3.05 -20.38
N ALA A 491 -6.24 -3.50 -20.21
CA ALA A 491 -6.69 -4.32 -19.08
C ALA A 491 -7.23 -5.70 -19.49
N GLU A 492 -6.71 -6.30 -20.57
CA GLU A 492 -7.05 -7.69 -20.97
C GLU A 492 -5.85 -8.64 -20.87
N GLY A 493 -6.09 -9.91 -20.58
CA GLY A 493 -5.13 -11.01 -20.60
C GLY A 493 -5.14 -11.80 -21.92
N SER A 494 -4.47 -12.95 -21.92
CA SER A 494 -4.53 -13.97 -22.98
C SER A 494 -4.37 -13.52 -24.44
N SER A 495 -3.65 -12.42 -24.69
CA SER A 495 -3.49 -11.79 -26.02
C SER A 495 -4.82 -11.34 -26.65
N LYS A 496 -5.88 -11.16 -25.85
CA LYS A 496 -7.16 -10.64 -26.31
C LYS A 496 -6.97 -9.24 -26.89
N GLY A 497 -7.56 -9.00 -28.07
CA GLY A 497 -7.39 -7.76 -28.84
C GLY A 497 -6.03 -7.56 -29.49
N VAL A 498 -5.09 -8.50 -29.36
CA VAL A 498 -3.79 -8.44 -30.04
C VAL A 498 -3.84 -9.30 -31.30
N HIS A 499 -3.80 -8.62 -32.45
CA HIS A 499 -3.83 -9.21 -33.78
C HIS A 499 -2.56 -8.84 -34.56
N ARG A 500 -2.39 -9.39 -35.76
CA ARG A 500 -1.27 -9.02 -36.64
C ARG A 500 -1.28 -7.53 -36.99
N THR A 501 -2.46 -6.95 -37.12
CA THR A 501 -2.69 -5.53 -37.40
C THR A 501 -2.48 -4.63 -36.18
N SER A 502 -2.17 -5.19 -35.01
CA SER A 502 -1.84 -4.41 -33.81
C SER A 502 -0.49 -3.72 -33.91
N VAL A 503 0.41 -4.18 -34.77
CA VAL A 503 1.69 -3.49 -35.03
C VAL A 503 1.49 -2.51 -36.18
N VAL A 504 1.81 -1.25 -35.94
CA VAL A 504 1.60 -0.13 -36.87
C VAL A 504 2.93 0.55 -37.18
N ASP A 505 3.09 1.01 -38.43
CA ASP A 505 4.31 1.62 -38.94
C ASP A 505 4.17 3.15 -39.09
N THR A 506 2.94 3.66 -39.07
CA THR A 506 2.66 5.10 -39.23
C THR A 506 1.68 5.65 -38.19
N GLU A 507 1.72 6.97 -37.97
CA GLU A 507 0.75 7.62 -37.07
C GLU A 507 -0.70 7.47 -37.58
N ALA A 508 -0.93 7.45 -38.90
CA ALA A 508 -2.28 7.25 -39.44
C ALA A 508 -2.86 5.89 -39.03
N GLU A 509 -2.07 4.82 -39.20
CA GLU A 509 -2.42 3.46 -38.77
C GLU A 509 -2.60 3.38 -37.25
N LEU A 510 -1.74 4.03 -36.48
CA LEU A 510 -1.85 4.09 -35.02
C LEU A 510 -3.22 4.63 -34.58
N ARG A 511 -3.63 5.76 -35.17
CA ARG A 511 -4.88 6.45 -34.81
C ARG A 511 -6.11 5.60 -35.15
N GLU A 512 -6.05 4.89 -36.27
CA GLU A 512 -7.07 3.93 -36.67
C GLU A 512 -7.17 2.74 -35.71
N ALA A 513 -6.05 2.06 -35.47
CA ALA A 513 -5.98 0.91 -34.57
C ALA A 513 -6.42 1.28 -33.13
N ALA A 514 -5.99 2.44 -32.62
CA ALA A 514 -6.39 2.92 -31.30
C ALA A 514 -7.90 3.20 -31.23
N ARG A 515 -8.48 3.82 -32.26
CA ARG A 515 -9.93 4.10 -32.33
C ARG A 515 -10.74 2.80 -32.32
N GLU A 516 -10.34 1.81 -33.12
CA GLU A 516 -11.01 0.50 -33.17
C GLU A 516 -10.89 -0.23 -31.83
N MET A 517 -9.70 -0.23 -31.23
CA MET A 517 -9.45 -0.83 -29.92
C MET A 517 -10.33 -0.22 -28.82
N ILE A 518 -10.36 1.12 -28.75
CA ILE A 518 -11.16 1.85 -27.75
C ILE A 518 -12.64 1.56 -27.95
N ALA A 519 -13.12 1.58 -29.20
CA ALA A 519 -14.52 1.31 -29.49
C ALA A 519 -14.93 -0.14 -29.20
N LYS A 520 -14.05 -1.12 -29.47
CA LYS A 520 -14.33 -2.54 -29.26
C LYS A 520 -14.31 -2.93 -27.78
N TYR A 521 -13.33 -2.43 -27.03
CA TYR A 521 -13.07 -2.87 -25.65
C TYR A 521 -13.53 -1.87 -24.57
N ASP A 522 -14.08 -0.72 -24.97
CA ASP A 522 -14.54 0.38 -24.10
C ASP A 522 -13.54 0.75 -23.01
N GLN A 523 -12.27 0.84 -23.40
CA GLN A 523 -11.14 1.12 -22.51
C GLN A 523 -10.00 1.82 -23.27
N PRO A 524 -9.05 2.45 -22.56
CA PRO A 524 -7.88 3.06 -23.20
C PRO A 524 -7.04 2.03 -23.97
N ALA A 525 -6.55 2.44 -25.14
CA ALA A 525 -5.57 1.67 -25.90
C ALA A 525 -4.16 1.94 -25.34
N LEU A 526 -3.44 0.88 -24.99
CA LEU A 526 -2.02 0.97 -24.66
C LEU A 526 -1.20 0.92 -25.95
N VAL A 527 -0.35 1.93 -26.14
CA VAL A 527 0.58 2.05 -27.26
C VAL A 527 1.99 1.98 -26.71
N GLU A 528 2.84 1.14 -27.30
CA GLU A 528 4.22 0.97 -26.85
C GLU A 528 5.19 0.73 -28.01
N ASP A 529 6.47 1.00 -27.79
CA ASP A 529 7.54 0.64 -28.73
C ASP A 529 7.48 -0.86 -29.04
N TYR A 530 7.42 -1.22 -30.32
CA TYR A 530 7.52 -2.62 -30.71
C TYR A 530 8.97 -3.09 -30.59
N ILE A 531 9.23 -4.04 -29.70
CA ILE A 531 10.54 -4.66 -29.54
C ILE A 531 10.63 -5.83 -30.51
N ALA A 532 11.56 -5.81 -31.47
CA ALA A 532 11.84 -6.99 -32.30
C ALA A 532 12.70 -7.99 -31.50
N GLY A 533 12.52 -9.29 -31.71
CA GLY A 533 13.37 -10.30 -31.07
C GLY A 533 12.63 -11.56 -30.62
N ARG A 534 13.22 -12.25 -29.64
CA ARG A 534 12.75 -13.53 -29.08
C ARG A 534 11.76 -13.28 -27.94
N GLU A 535 10.80 -14.18 -27.76
CA GLU A 535 9.74 -14.05 -26.74
C GLU A 535 9.82 -15.17 -25.70
N PHE A 536 9.77 -14.82 -24.42
CA PHE A 536 9.94 -15.75 -23.31
C PHE A 536 8.84 -15.61 -22.28
N THR A 537 8.55 -16.71 -21.61
CA THR A 537 7.61 -16.79 -20.50
C THR A 537 8.31 -17.44 -19.31
N VAL A 538 8.31 -16.77 -18.17
CA VAL A 538 8.96 -17.24 -16.94
C VAL A 538 7.91 -17.41 -15.85
N GLY A 539 7.76 -18.64 -15.36
CA GLY A 539 6.91 -18.95 -14.21
C GLY A 539 7.64 -18.73 -12.89
N LEU A 540 6.93 -18.27 -11.87
CA LEU A 540 7.43 -18.10 -10.51
C LEU A 540 6.49 -18.82 -9.54
N LEU A 541 7.06 -19.52 -8.56
CA LEU A 541 6.32 -20.22 -7.50
C LEU A 541 6.83 -19.84 -6.11
N GLY A 542 5.92 -19.48 -5.20
CA GLY A 542 6.17 -19.14 -3.80
C GLY A 542 6.01 -17.65 -3.49
N GLU A 543 6.44 -17.23 -2.30
CA GLU A 543 6.23 -15.87 -1.78
C GLU A 543 7.53 -15.04 -1.78
N ARG A 544 8.09 -14.72 -0.60
CA ARG A 544 9.21 -13.78 -0.39
C ARG A 544 10.50 -14.12 -1.16
N ARG A 545 10.69 -15.39 -1.53
CA ARG A 545 11.80 -15.89 -2.33
C ARG A 545 11.24 -16.86 -3.36
N PRO A 546 10.58 -16.37 -4.42
CA PRO A 546 9.90 -17.24 -5.35
C PRO A 546 10.94 -18.06 -6.11
N LYS A 547 10.65 -19.34 -6.29
CA LYS A 547 11.40 -20.21 -7.20
C LYS A 547 11.07 -19.77 -8.62
N VAL A 548 12.08 -19.29 -9.34
CA VAL A 548 11.99 -19.04 -10.77
C VAL A 548 12.05 -20.38 -11.49
N LEU A 549 11.04 -20.67 -12.31
CA LEU A 549 11.00 -21.88 -13.13
C LEU A 549 11.81 -21.68 -14.42
N PRO A 550 12.28 -22.77 -15.05
CA PRO A 550 13.03 -22.66 -16.31
C PRO A 550 12.24 -21.85 -17.36
N PRO A 551 12.82 -20.79 -17.95
CA PRO A 551 12.15 -20.00 -18.97
C PRO A 551 11.69 -20.85 -20.16
N MET A 552 10.49 -20.59 -20.62
CA MET A 552 9.96 -21.13 -21.88
C MET A 552 10.15 -20.09 -22.97
N GLU A 553 10.66 -20.49 -24.13
CA GLU A 553 10.72 -19.64 -25.32
C GLU A 553 9.56 -19.95 -26.27
N VAL A 554 8.93 -18.91 -26.81
CA VAL A 554 7.97 -19.00 -27.91
C VAL A 554 8.72 -18.80 -29.22
N VAL A 555 8.92 -19.88 -29.98
CA VAL A 555 9.63 -19.88 -31.26
C VAL A 555 8.64 -19.76 -32.41
N PHE A 556 8.69 -18.65 -33.15
CA PHE A 556 7.88 -18.43 -34.35
C PHE A 556 8.46 -19.22 -35.53
N LEU A 557 7.67 -20.12 -36.12
CA LEU A 557 8.10 -20.95 -37.27
C LEU A 557 7.89 -20.23 -38.61
N ALA A 558 6.95 -19.28 -38.67
CA ALA A 558 6.68 -18.46 -39.83
C ALA A 558 7.63 -17.25 -39.88
N LYS A 559 8.15 -16.93 -41.07
CA LYS A 559 8.98 -15.72 -41.30
C LYS A 559 8.09 -14.53 -41.57
N GLU A 560 7.78 -13.78 -40.52
CA GLU A 560 6.96 -12.57 -40.57
C GLU A 560 7.79 -11.35 -40.23
N ALA A 561 7.42 -10.18 -40.79
CA ALA A 561 8.16 -8.94 -40.55
C ALA A 561 8.11 -8.54 -39.06
N HIS A 562 6.91 -8.58 -38.45
CA HIS A 562 6.69 -8.22 -37.05
C HIS A 562 5.97 -9.36 -36.30
N PRO A 563 6.66 -10.44 -35.91
CA PRO A 563 6.02 -11.55 -35.20
C PRO A 563 5.51 -11.12 -33.82
N VAL A 564 4.24 -11.36 -33.56
CA VAL A 564 3.59 -11.13 -32.25
C VAL A 564 2.89 -12.42 -31.84
N TYR A 565 2.99 -12.79 -30.57
CA TYR A 565 2.23 -13.89 -30.01
C TYR A 565 0.75 -13.51 -29.83
N SER A 566 0.07 -13.40 -30.97
CA SER A 566 -1.32 -12.97 -31.11
C SER A 566 -2.31 -14.03 -30.65
N PHE A 567 -3.58 -13.63 -30.54
CA PHE A 567 -4.67 -14.55 -30.23
C PHE A 567 -4.77 -15.73 -31.22
N GLU A 568 -4.50 -15.49 -32.51
CA GLU A 568 -4.51 -16.51 -33.56
C GLU A 568 -3.46 -17.60 -33.32
N TYR A 569 -2.26 -17.21 -32.89
CA TYR A 569 -1.17 -18.14 -32.56
C TYR A 569 -1.49 -19.03 -31.35
N LYS A 570 -2.26 -18.52 -30.38
CA LYS A 570 -2.69 -19.30 -29.21
C LYS A 570 -3.70 -20.39 -29.53
N GLN A 571 -4.49 -20.23 -30.61
CA GLN A 571 -5.48 -21.24 -31.01
C GLN A 571 -4.91 -22.32 -31.94
N ASP A 572 -3.96 -21.98 -32.81
CA ASP A 572 -3.33 -22.88 -33.78
C ASP A 572 -1.84 -23.09 -33.48
N TRP A 573 -1.56 -23.68 -32.32
CA TRP A 573 -0.21 -23.84 -31.79
C TRP A 573 0.63 -24.88 -32.55
N SER A 574 0.01 -25.81 -33.27
CA SER A 574 0.73 -26.96 -33.86
C SER A 574 1.37 -26.68 -35.22
N SER A 575 0.96 -25.62 -35.93
CA SER A 575 1.44 -25.33 -37.29
C SER A 575 2.36 -24.10 -37.41
N LYS A 576 2.36 -23.18 -36.43
CA LYS A 576 3.04 -21.87 -36.57
C LYS A 576 4.01 -21.49 -35.44
N ILE A 577 3.93 -22.13 -34.28
CA ILE A 577 4.80 -21.87 -33.13
C ILE A 577 5.33 -23.16 -32.52
N ARG A 578 6.47 -23.08 -31.85
CA ARG A 578 7.04 -24.17 -31.04
C ARG A 578 7.44 -23.60 -29.68
N TYR A 579 7.25 -24.38 -28.61
CA TYR A 579 7.70 -24.02 -27.27
C TYR A 579 8.97 -24.79 -26.92
N ASP A 580 10.04 -24.07 -26.58
CA ASP A 580 11.31 -24.66 -26.14
C ASP A 580 11.45 -24.45 -24.62
N VAL A 581 11.51 -25.56 -23.87
CA VAL A 581 11.67 -25.57 -22.40
C VAL A 581 12.78 -26.57 -22.01
N PRO A 582 13.87 -26.15 -21.35
CA PRO A 582 14.24 -24.75 -21.10
C PRO A 582 14.63 -24.03 -22.40
N ALA A 583 14.42 -22.71 -22.42
CA ALA A 583 14.88 -21.83 -23.50
C ALA A 583 16.41 -21.92 -23.68
N GLN A 584 16.88 -21.87 -24.93
CA GLN A 584 18.31 -21.93 -25.26
C GLN A 584 18.93 -20.53 -25.10
N LEU A 585 19.46 -20.24 -23.92
CA LEU A 585 20.01 -18.93 -23.54
C LEU A 585 21.45 -19.05 -23.06
N GLU A 586 22.27 -18.05 -23.38
CA GLU A 586 23.60 -17.93 -22.79
C GLU A 586 23.49 -17.71 -21.27
N PRO A 587 24.44 -18.20 -20.44
CA PRO A 587 24.34 -18.12 -18.98
C PRO A 587 24.06 -16.72 -18.42
N GLY A 588 24.64 -15.68 -19.05
CA GLY A 588 24.40 -14.29 -18.69
C GLY A 588 22.97 -13.82 -18.98
N GLN A 589 22.41 -14.23 -20.12
CA GLN A 589 21.04 -13.90 -20.53
C GLN A 589 20.02 -14.59 -19.62
N LEU A 590 20.22 -15.88 -19.33
CA LEU A 590 19.38 -16.63 -18.41
C LEU A 590 19.34 -15.95 -17.03
N LYS A 591 20.51 -15.62 -16.47
CA LYS A 591 20.59 -14.96 -15.16
C LYS A 591 19.91 -13.58 -15.14
N ALA A 592 20.02 -12.82 -16.23
CA ALA A 592 19.34 -11.53 -16.36
C ALA A 592 17.82 -11.70 -16.42
N LEU A 593 17.33 -12.68 -17.18
CA LEU A 593 15.90 -12.98 -17.31
C LEU A 593 15.30 -13.46 -15.98
N GLU A 594 15.97 -14.37 -15.28
CA GLU A 594 15.55 -14.85 -13.96
C GLU A 594 15.52 -13.73 -12.92
N ARG A 595 16.52 -12.85 -12.96
CA ARG A 595 16.58 -11.67 -12.08
C ARG A 595 15.40 -10.75 -12.35
N ALA A 596 15.16 -10.38 -13.61
CA ALA A 596 14.07 -9.50 -13.99
C ALA A 596 12.70 -10.10 -13.62
N ALA A 597 12.51 -11.40 -13.84
CA ALA A 597 11.28 -12.12 -13.46
C ALA A 597 11.01 -12.03 -11.95
N ARG A 598 12.03 -12.28 -11.13
CA ARG A 598 11.94 -12.19 -9.68
C ARG A 598 11.70 -10.76 -9.21
N GLU A 599 12.39 -9.78 -9.78
CA GLU A 599 12.21 -8.37 -9.42
C GLU A 599 10.80 -7.88 -9.81
N CYS A 600 10.25 -8.29 -10.97
CA CYS A 600 8.86 -8.00 -11.34
C CYS A 600 7.86 -8.58 -10.33
N PHE A 601 8.05 -9.85 -9.97
CA PHE A 601 7.18 -10.54 -9.00
C PHE A 601 7.13 -9.80 -7.66
N ILE A 602 8.29 -9.39 -7.15
CA ILE A 602 8.40 -8.67 -5.88
C ILE A 602 7.83 -7.25 -6.01
N ALA A 603 8.16 -6.55 -7.10
CA ALA A 603 7.72 -5.17 -7.35
C ALA A 603 6.19 -5.04 -7.44
N LEU A 604 5.53 -6.05 -8.03
CA LEU A 604 4.07 -6.06 -8.21
C LEU A 604 3.32 -6.66 -7.01
N GLY A 605 4.02 -7.12 -5.96
CA GLY A 605 3.41 -7.71 -4.79
C GLY A 605 2.78 -9.09 -5.04
N CYS A 606 3.20 -9.81 -6.08
CA CYS A 606 2.66 -11.11 -6.41
C CYS A 606 2.92 -12.15 -5.30
N ARG A 607 2.04 -13.16 -5.20
CA ARG A 607 2.16 -14.28 -4.26
C ARG A 607 1.82 -15.60 -4.93
N ASP A 608 2.35 -16.69 -4.36
CA ASP A 608 2.16 -18.10 -4.71
C ASP A 608 2.53 -18.51 -6.12
N VAL A 609 1.94 -17.90 -7.14
CA VAL A 609 2.16 -18.18 -8.54
C VAL A 609 2.04 -16.91 -9.36
N ALA A 610 3.00 -16.70 -10.26
CA ALA A 610 2.86 -15.71 -11.31
C ALA A 610 3.61 -16.15 -12.56
N ARG A 611 3.29 -15.48 -13.66
CA ARG A 611 3.98 -15.61 -14.93
C ARG A 611 4.38 -14.23 -15.42
N VAL A 612 5.61 -14.11 -15.90
CA VAL A 612 6.10 -12.86 -16.50
C VAL A 612 6.59 -13.15 -17.91
N ASP A 613 6.08 -12.37 -18.86
CA ASP A 613 6.41 -12.49 -20.27
C ASP A 613 7.45 -11.42 -20.66
N PHE A 614 8.49 -11.82 -21.38
CA PHE A 614 9.66 -11.01 -21.74
C PHE A 614 9.93 -11.05 -23.25
N ARG A 615 10.61 -10.00 -23.72
CA ARG A 615 11.10 -9.92 -25.09
C ARG A 615 12.56 -9.46 -25.08
N MET A 616 13.41 -10.13 -25.86
CA MET A 616 14.87 -9.90 -25.93
C MET A 616 15.36 -9.71 -27.35
#